data_AF-A0A8X6S4B9-F1
#
_entry.id   AF-A0A8X6S4B9-F1
#
_cell.length_a   1.000
_cell.length_b   1.000
_cell.length_c   1.000
_cell.angle_alpha   90.00
_cell.angle_beta   90.00
_cell.angle_gamma   90.00
#
_symmetry.space_group_name_H-M   'P 1'
#
loop_
_entity.id
_entity.type
_entity.pdbx_description
1 polymer ?
#
loop_
_entity_poly.entity_id
_entity_poly.type
_entity_poly.pdbx_seq_one_letter_code
_entity_poly.pdbx_strand_id
1 'polypeptide(L)'
;MEATFLNSPKIWRYHIFGDGRKDDQLSYEGDLRGTMFSAIDRVTAEIRERFQQLQNLAQKYAFLKPEVILSMDELNLDQAPQDINKEEF
;
A
#
# COMPACT_ATOMS: atom_id res chain seq x y z
N MET A 1 -18.80 -7.59 17.14
CA MET A 1 -17.91 -6.46 16.77
C MET A 1 -17.54 -6.65 15.32
N GLU A 2 -18.32 -6.07 14.42
CA GLU A 2 -18.05 -6.13 12.98
C GLU A 2 -17.14 -4.97 12.60
N ALA A 3 -16.00 -5.29 12.00
CA ALA A 3 -15.08 -4.30 11.46
C ALA A 3 -15.70 -3.67 10.21
N THR A 4 -16.11 -2.41 10.32
CA THR A 4 -16.44 -1.55 9.20
C THR A 4 -15.16 -1.25 8.41
N PHE A 5 -14.87 -2.09 7.42
CA PHE A 5 -13.79 -1.82 6.48
C PHE A 5 -14.08 -0.52 5.74
N LEU A 6 -13.13 0.41 5.90
CA LEU A 6 -13.09 1.74 5.33
C LEU A 6 -13.68 1.79 3.92
N ASN A 7 -14.69 2.63 3.79
CA ASN A 7 -15.27 3.07 2.54
C ASN A 7 -14.19 3.84 1.76
N SER A 8 -13.44 3.15 0.90
CA SER A 8 -12.50 3.78 -0.04
C SER A 8 -13.23 4.87 -0.82
N PRO A 9 -12.68 6.08 -0.97
CA PRO A 9 -13.35 7.15 -1.69
C PRO A 9 -13.54 6.69 -3.15
N LYS A 10 -14.80 6.38 -3.50
CA LYS A 10 -15.22 6.22 -4.88
C LYS A 10 -15.11 7.60 -5.52
N ILE A 11 -13.94 7.92 -6.08
CA ILE A 11 -13.80 9.04 -6.99
C ILE A 11 -14.73 8.72 -8.16
N TRP A 12 -15.90 9.36 -8.19
CA TRP A 12 -16.90 9.13 -9.22
C TRP A 12 -16.25 9.47 -10.56
N ARG A 13 -16.11 8.49 -11.46
CA ARG A 13 -15.53 8.64 -12.83
C ARG A 13 -16.10 9.83 -13.62
N TYR A 14 -17.30 10.28 -13.23
CA TYR A 14 -18.02 11.44 -13.74
C TYR A 14 -17.42 12.80 -13.35
N HIS A 15 -16.74 12.90 -12.22
CA HIS A 15 -16.27 14.18 -11.68
C HIS A 15 -14.97 14.69 -12.31
N ILE A 16 -14.20 13.81 -12.97
CA ILE A 16 -12.91 14.20 -13.57
C ILE A 16 -13.08 14.72 -15.01
N PHE A 17 -14.08 14.24 -15.75
CA PHE A 17 -14.28 14.61 -17.16
C PHE A 17 -15.79 14.70 -17.44
N GLY A 18 -16.29 15.93 -17.55
CA GLY A 18 -17.71 16.32 -17.48
C GLY A 18 -18.68 15.67 -18.48
N ASP A 19 -19.93 16.11 -18.31
CA ASP A 19 -21.22 15.55 -18.76
C ASP A 19 -21.20 14.66 -20.02
N GLY A 20 -21.48 13.38 -19.81
CA GLY A 20 -21.70 12.43 -20.88
C GLY A 20 -23.12 12.58 -21.41
N ARG A 21 -23.29 13.31 -22.52
CA ARG A 21 -24.43 13.15 -23.44
C ARG A 21 -24.19 13.94 -24.73
N LYS A 22 -23.86 13.23 -25.81
CA LYS A 22 -24.61 13.23 -27.07
C LYS A 22 -24.03 12.17 -28.02
N ASP A 23 -24.94 11.35 -28.51
CA ASP A 23 -24.73 10.19 -29.38
C ASP A 23 -23.96 10.50 -30.67
N ASP A 24 -23.41 9.40 -31.21
CA ASP A 24 -23.12 9.15 -32.63
C ASP A 24 -21.75 9.49 -33.22
N GLN A 25 -20.68 9.31 -32.44
CA GLN A 25 -19.40 8.86 -32.99
C GLN A 25 -18.67 8.02 -31.95
N LEU A 26 -18.27 6.81 -32.33
CA LEU A 26 -17.08 6.14 -31.78
C LEU A 26 -15.85 7.01 -32.13
N SER A 27 -15.79 8.19 -31.53
CA SER A 27 -14.77 9.20 -31.72
C SER A 27 -13.51 8.70 -31.05
N TYR A 28 -12.37 8.95 -31.69
CA TYR A 28 -11.02 8.76 -31.14
C TYR A 28 -10.90 9.15 -29.65
N GLU A 29 -11.68 10.15 -29.20
CA GLU A 29 -11.76 10.60 -27.82
C GLU A 29 -12.31 9.53 -26.85
N GLY A 30 -13.28 8.72 -27.28
CA GLY A 30 -13.85 7.62 -26.50
C GLY A 30 -12.84 6.50 -26.27
N ASP A 31 -12.10 6.12 -27.31
CA ASP A 31 -11.04 5.11 -27.24
C ASP A 31 -9.84 5.60 -26.42
N LEU A 32 -9.47 6.87 -26.58
CA LEU A 32 -8.43 7.51 -25.78
C LEU A 32 -8.82 7.55 -24.30
N ARG A 33 -10.05 7.94 -23.99
CA ARG A 33 -10.59 7.96 -22.62
C ARG A 33 -10.66 6.56 -22.01
N GLY A 34 -11.08 5.55 -22.79
CA GLY A 34 -11.08 4.14 -22.38
C GLY A 34 -9.68 3.63 -22.05
N THR A 35 -8.69 3.97 -22.89
CA THR A 35 -7.28 3.62 -22.68
C THR A 35 -6.71 4.29 -21.43
N MET A 36 -6.97 5.59 -21.23
CA MET A 36 -6.54 6.32 -20.03
C MET A 36 -7.14 5.71 -18.77
N PHE A 37 -8.43 5.39 -18.75
CA PHE A 37 -9.05 4.75 -17.60
C PHE A 37 -8.48 3.35 -17.31
N SER A 38 -8.21 2.56 -18.35
CA SER A 38 -7.57 1.25 -18.19
C SER A 38 -6.16 1.36 -17.60
N ALA A 39 -5.40 2.39 -18.01
CA ALA A 39 -4.08 2.66 -17.43
C ALA A 39 -4.18 3.07 -15.95
N ILE A 40 -5.14 3.91 -15.58
CA ILE A 40 -5.38 4.30 -14.18
C ILE A 40 -5.80 3.09 -13.33
N ASP A 41 -6.71 2.25 -13.84
CA ASP A 41 -7.15 1.04 -13.15
C ASP A 41 -5.97 0.09 -12.90
N ARG A 42 -5.07 -0.05 -13.89
CA ARG A 42 -3.83 -0.84 -13.75
C ARG A 42 -2.90 -0.26 -12.68
N VAL A 43 -2.60 1.04 -12.73
CA VAL A 43 -1.74 1.70 -11.72
C VAL A 43 -2.35 1.55 -10.32
N THR A 44 -3.67 1.68 -10.20
CA THR A 44 -4.38 1.51 -8.93
C THR A 44 -4.24 0.08 -8.39
N ALA A 45 -4.35 -0.93 -9.25
CA ALA A 45 -4.15 -2.32 -8.87
C ALA A 45 -2.71 -2.60 -8.42
N GLU A 46 -1.73 -2.10 -9.17
CA GLU A 46 -0.30 -2.24 -8.82
C GLU A 46 0.02 -1.56 -7.48
N ILE A 47 -0.45 -0.32 -7.25
CA ILE A 47 -0.29 0.38 -5.97
C ILE A 47 -0.88 -0.46 -4.83
N ARG A 48 -2.11 -0.96 -4.99
CA ARG A 48 -2.76 -1.79 -3.96
C ARG A 48 -1.94 -3.04 -3.63
N GLU A 49 -1.44 -3.73 -4.65
CA GLU A 49 -0.62 -4.93 -4.47
C GLU A 49 0.68 -4.62 -3.71
N ARG A 50 1.37 -3.53 -4.08
CA ARG A 50 2.60 -3.10 -3.40
C ARG A 50 2.37 -2.74 -1.94
N PHE A 51 1.29 -2.02 -1.63
CA PHE A 51 0.93 -1.73 -0.24
C PHE A 51 0.61 -3.00 0.55
N GLN A 52 -0.06 -3.98 -0.06
CA GLN A 52 -0.30 -5.27 0.59
C GLN A 52 1.01 -6.02 0.88
N GLN A 53 1.96 -6.01 -0.06
CA GLN A 53 3.29 -6.61 0.12
C GLN A 53 4.04 -5.94 1.26
N LEU A 54 4.04 -4.61 1.33
CA LEU A 54 4.65 -3.84 2.42
C LEU A 54 4.01 -4.16 3.78
N GLN A 55 2.68 -4.25 3.83
CA GLN A 55 1.96 -4.62 5.05
C GLN A 55 2.35 -6.03 5.51
N ASN A 56 2.41 -6.99 4.59
CA ASN A 56 2.80 -8.36 4.90
C ASN A 56 4.24 -8.43 5.43
N LEU A 57 5.17 -7.65 4.86
CA LEU A 57 6.55 -7.54 5.36
C LEU A 57 6.57 -6.93 6.77
N ALA A 58 5.85 -5.83 6.99
CA ALA A 58 5.78 -5.18 8.29
C ALA A 58 5.21 -6.12 9.38
N GLN A 59 4.21 -6.94 9.03
CA GLN A 59 3.68 -7.97 9.93
C GLN A 59 4.67 -9.10 10.17
N LYS A 60 5.30 -9.62 9.11
CA LYS A 60 6.29 -10.71 9.20
C LYS A 60 7.47 -10.35 10.10
N TYR A 61 7.92 -9.09 10.04
CA TYR A 61 9.06 -8.59 10.81
C TYR A 61 8.64 -7.73 12.01
N ALA A 62 7.39 -7.84 12.47
CA ALA A 62 6.89 -7.05 13.61
C ALA A 62 7.67 -7.29 14.90
N PHE A 63 8.33 -8.44 15.03
CA PHE A 63 9.21 -8.78 16.16
C PHE A 63 10.53 -7.99 16.18
N LEU A 64 10.95 -7.44 15.04
CA LEU A 64 12.14 -6.57 14.94
C LEU A 64 11.85 -5.12 15.33
N LYS A 65 10.62 -4.79 15.74
CA LYS A 65 10.32 -3.45 16.18
C LYS A 65 11.14 -3.13 17.43
N PRO A 66 11.76 -1.93 17.53
CA PRO A 66 12.57 -1.56 18.68
C PRO A 66 11.82 -1.72 20.01
N GLU A 67 10.53 -1.40 20.06
CA GLU A 67 9.69 -1.61 21.25
C GLU A 67 9.65 -3.07 21.71
N VAL A 68 9.56 -4.02 20.76
CA VAL A 68 9.51 -5.46 21.05
C VAL A 68 10.88 -5.93 21.53
N ILE A 69 11.93 -5.52 20.82
CA ILE A 69 13.33 -5.83 21.17
C ILE A 69 13.68 -5.30 22.57
N LEU A 70 13.29 -4.06 22.88
CA LEU A 70 13.57 -3.42 24.16
C LEU A 70 12.65 -3.89 25.30
N SER A 71 11.49 -4.46 24.98
CA SER A 71 10.57 -5.09 25.96
C SER A 71 10.91 -6.53 26.29
N MET A 72 11.84 -7.15 25.56
CA MET A 72 12.46 -8.39 26.01
C MET A 72 13.39 -8.01 27.16
N ASP A 73 12.90 -8.13 28.39
CA ASP A 73 13.59 -7.78 29.65
C ASP A 73 14.96 -8.47 29.84
N GLU A 74 15.40 -9.32 28.91
CA GLU A 74 16.75 -9.84 28.81
C GLU A 74 17.20 -9.87 27.35
N LEU A 75 17.67 -8.73 26.84
CA LEU A 75 18.57 -8.75 25.69
C LEU A 75 19.91 -9.33 26.17
N ASN A 76 19.97 -10.66 26.32
CA ASN A 76 21.14 -11.38 26.81
C ASN A 76 22.25 -11.34 25.76
N LEU A 77 23.04 -10.27 25.82
CA LEU A 77 24.21 -10.05 24.96
C LEU A 77 25.37 -10.99 25.30
N ASP A 78 25.25 -11.90 26.27
CA ASP A 78 26.31 -12.89 26.57
C ASP A 78 26.42 -13.96 25.48
N GLN A 79 25.43 -14.05 24.59
CA GLN A 79 25.47 -14.86 23.36
C GLN A 79 25.76 -14.03 22.10
N ALA A 80 26.03 -12.73 22.23
CA ALA A 80 26.40 -11.91 21.10
C ALA A 80 27.73 -12.40 20.50
N PRO A 81 27.84 -12.51 19.16
CA PRO A 81 29.11 -12.75 18.49
C PRO A 81 30.20 -11.79 19.00
N GLN A 82 31.42 -12.29 19.23
CA GLN A 82 32.51 -11.53 19.89
C GLN A 82 32.96 -10.27 19.13
N ASP A 83 32.49 -10.08 17.90
CA ASP A 83 32.67 -8.92 17.05
C ASP A 83 31.71 -7.76 17.35
N ILE A 84 30.70 -7.95 18.22
CA ILE A 84 29.82 -6.86 18.66
C ILE A 84 30.48 -6.13 19.85
N ASN A 85 30.92 -4.89 19.60
CA ASN A 85 31.43 -4.01 20.65
C ASN A 85 30.28 -3.54 21.55
N LYS A 86 30.21 -4.08 22.77
CA LYS A 86 29.20 -3.76 23.77
C LYS A 86 29.36 -2.35 24.36
N GLU A 87 30.50 -1.67 24.15
CA GLU A 87 30.74 -0.31 24.64
C GLU A 87 30.20 0.79 23.69
N GLU A 88 29.72 0.42 22.49
CA GLU A 88 29.16 1.35 21.51
C GLU A 88 27.62 1.47 21.55
N PHE A 89 26.93 0.73 22.44
CA PHE A 89 25.46 0.70 22.56
C PHE A 89 24.96 1.15 23.93
#